data_AF-A0A930YDC9-F1
#
_entry.id   AF-A0A930YDC9-F1
#
_cell.length_a   1.000
_cell.length_b   1.000
_cell.length_c   1.000
_cell.angle_alpha   90.00
_cell.angle_beta   90.00
_cell.angle_gamma   90.00
#
_symmetry.space_group_name_H-M   'P 1'
#
loop_
_entity.id
_entity.type
_entity.pdbx_description
1 polymer ?
#
loop_
_entity_poly.entity_id
_entity_poly.type
_entity_poly.pdbx_seq_one_letter_code
_entity_poly.pdbx_strand_id
1 'polypeptide(L)'
;MRRTTASLLALGLSLALALTVAPATVSTATGAQAQSSSAAQPGRTTDRERATRALERAKDLFSAKASSSGDGSGGGRARKQDATLVMRDLFESRGALSPSQRTIANHILARPTDGASDPYGDGYRVPSKKKCAGNFCIHWVTSTDDAPPSRAWVTRMLKLMNHVWKKEVNKLGYRRPVSDGGRGGNDKFDVYLAQIADRGLYGYCAPERRKPGFEWLASGFCVLDNDYVGFPRSPIQSAEVTAAHEFFHAIQFGYDFGEDPWLLEATATWMEERVFDGINDNRQFLPSSQVAVPEKPLDFFNSFLGGGEQYGNWVFFEFLSKKFGTNVVQQIWNKAAAFPGAPDMYSTRAIAATLKSHKGFKRVYSEFASANTLPAKFYAEGKSWAIPAPWAAHPITLTRAQRRTGTLATSLLHMTSWSYQVKSSTSLRNKKWHLKVKIDGPSAFRSPAAFVLVQKRHGFEKRYVHLNGKGNGQVIVPFSRKKVKAVYVTLVNASTRFKCNRKPPSNFSCNGQPIDDGRNFVGKKYKFSANVIKRG
;
A
#
# COMPACT_ATOMS: atom_id res chain seq x y z
N MET A 1 -54.75 -21.58 2.31
CA MET A 1 -56.13 -21.33 1.85
C MET A 1 -56.48 -19.88 2.16
N ARG A 2 -56.96 -19.15 1.13
CA ARG A 2 -57.95 -18.03 1.11
C ARG A 2 -57.99 -17.07 2.33
N ARG A 3 -57.67 -15.78 2.12
CA ARG A 3 -58.60 -14.63 1.88
C ARG A 3 -59.36 -14.24 3.18
N THR A 4 -59.57 -13.01 3.64
CA THR A 4 -59.63 -11.65 3.07
C THR A 4 -60.10 -10.70 4.20
N THR A 5 -59.74 -9.39 4.14
CA THR A 5 -60.56 -8.16 4.44
C THR A 5 -61.38 -8.05 5.75
N ALA A 6 -61.63 -6.90 6.39
CA ALA A 6 -61.27 -5.48 6.27
C ALA A 6 -61.99 -4.71 7.43
N SER A 7 -61.70 -3.41 7.57
CA SER A 7 -62.61 -2.35 8.08
C SER A 7 -62.89 -2.31 9.61
N LEU A 8 -63.14 -1.19 10.31
CA LEU A 8 -63.41 0.23 10.04
C LEU A 8 -63.45 1.00 11.41
N LEU A 9 -63.49 2.35 11.36
CA LEU A 9 -63.98 3.34 12.36
C LEU A 9 -63.11 3.61 13.62
N ALA A 10 -62.47 4.77 13.83
CA ALA A 10 -62.90 6.19 13.92
C ALA A 10 -63.57 6.58 15.26
N LEU A 11 -63.01 7.57 15.98
CA LEU A 11 -63.73 8.62 16.74
C LEU A 11 -62.81 9.54 17.57
N GLY A 12 -62.89 10.85 17.32
CA GLY A 12 -62.92 11.91 18.35
C GLY A 12 -61.55 12.49 18.77
N LEU A 13 -61.36 13.80 19.04
CA LEU A 13 -62.27 14.85 19.46
C LEU A 13 -61.72 16.21 19.00
N SER A 14 -62.62 17.09 18.63
CA SER A 14 -62.49 18.53 18.40
C SER A 14 -62.22 19.31 19.68
N LEU A 15 -61.44 20.39 19.61
CA LEU A 15 -61.70 21.62 20.38
C LEU A 15 -61.18 22.85 19.61
N ALA A 16 -62.11 23.75 19.29
CA ALA A 16 -61.88 25.06 18.71
C ALA A 16 -61.76 26.09 19.84
N LEU A 17 -60.97 27.16 19.64
CA LEU A 17 -61.19 28.44 20.33
C LEU A 17 -60.84 29.62 19.39
N ALA A 18 -61.72 30.62 19.42
CA ALA A 18 -61.89 31.79 18.56
C ALA A 18 -60.62 32.66 18.38
N LEU A 19 -60.30 33.20 17.20
CA LEU A 19 -60.92 34.30 16.43
C LEU A 19 -60.94 35.67 17.14
N THR A 20 -60.02 36.55 16.73
CA THR A 20 -60.22 38.00 16.63
C THR A 20 -59.70 38.47 15.26
N VAL A 21 -60.50 39.29 14.58
CA VAL A 21 -60.33 39.80 13.21
C VAL A 21 -60.31 41.32 13.26
N ALA A 22 -59.36 41.97 12.56
CA ALA A 22 -59.51 43.25 11.85
C ALA A 22 -58.26 43.50 10.95
N PRO A 23 -58.27 44.39 9.93
CA PRO A 23 -58.19 43.97 8.53
C PRO A 23 -57.08 44.62 7.67
N ALA A 24 -56.90 44.04 6.47
CA ALA A 24 -56.46 44.60 5.17
C ALA A 24 -55.11 45.35 5.10
N THR A 25 -54.20 44.99 4.18
CA THR A 25 -54.33 45.36 2.75
C THR A 25 -53.82 44.30 1.77
N VAL A 26 -54.42 44.36 0.58
CA VAL A 26 -54.35 43.43 -0.55
C VAL A 26 -53.19 43.78 -1.49
N SER A 27 -52.47 42.78 -2.01
CA SER A 27 -52.17 42.70 -3.45
C SER A 27 -51.84 41.29 -3.93
N THR A 28 -52.71 40.87 -4.85
CA THR A 28 -52.78 39.73 -5.77
C THR A 28 -51.44 39.29 -6.39
N ALA A 29 -51.13 37.98 -6.33
CA ALA A 29 -51.27 36.98 -7.42
C ALA A 29 -50.19 37.12 -8.52
N THR A 30 -49.37 36.11 -8.84
CA THR A 30 -49.73 34.85 -9.50
C THR A 30 -48.45 34.01 -9.71
N GLY A 31 -48.58 32.68 -9.79
CA GLY A 31 -47.55 31.82 -10.40
C GLY A 31 -47.09 30.62 -9.58
N ALA A 32 -47.98 29.65 -9.35
CA ALA A 32 -47.59 28.33 -8.89
C ALA A 32 -46.99 27.52 -10.06
N GLN A 33 -45.78 26.99 -9.90
CA GLN A 33 -45.38 25.73 -10.54
C GLN A 33 -44.69 24.84 -9.52
N ALA A 34 -45.21 23.62 -9.45
CA ALA A 34 -44.98 22.61 -8.44
C ALA A 34 -43.50 22.23 -8.28
N GLN A 35 -42.97 22.39 -7.07
CA GLN A 35 -41.76 21.69 -6.64
C GLN A 35 -42.11 20.24 -6.35
N SER A 36 -41.78 19.35 -7.28
CA SER A 36 -41.59 17.93 -6.95
C SER A 36 -40.35 17.79 -6.07
N SER A 37 -40.55 17.71 -4.76
CA SER A 37 -39.51 17.40 -3.78
C SER A 37 -39.10 15.93 -3.93
N SER A 38 -38.15 15.68 -4.83
CA SER A 38 -37.37 14.44 -4.84
C SER A 38 -36.53 14.40 -3.56
N ALA A 39 -37.01 13.67 -2.54
CA ALA A 39 -36.26 13.34 -1.35
C ALA A 39 -34.88 12.77 -1.73
N ALA A 40 -33.83 13.55 -1.50
CA ALA A 40 -32.46 13.15 -1.74
C ALA A 40 -32.10 11.99 -0.82
N GLN A 41 -31.78 10.84 -1.41
CA GLN A 41 -31.38 9.66 -0.68
C GLN A 41 -30.10 9.91 0.15
N PRO A 42 -30.07 9.52 1.45
CA PRO A 42 -28.95 9.76 2.36
C PRO A 42 -27.60 9.10 1.98
N GLY A 43 -27.53 8.32 0.90
CA GLY A 43 -26.28 7.68 0.43
C GLY A 43 -25.45 8.54 -0.53
N ARG A 44 -26.07 9.51 -1.22
CA ARG A 44 -25.44 10.22 -2.36
C ARG A 44 -24.48 11.34 -1.94
N THR A 45 -24.66 11.86 -0.73
CA THR A 45 -23.83 12.95 -0.17
C THR A 45 -22.40 12.49 0.11
N THR A 46 -22.21 11.28 0.64
CA THR A 46 -20.84 10.80 0.97
C THR A 46 -20.01 10.35 -0.23
N ASP A 47 -20.64 9.87 -1.30
CA ASP A 47 -19.93 9.37 -2.49
C ASP A 47 -19.49 10.54 -3.36
N ARG A 48 -20.35 11.55 -3.49
CA ARG A 48 -20.01 12.81 -4.15
C ARG A 48 -18.89 13.56 -3.44
N GLU A 49 -18.87 13.56 -2.12
CA GLU A 49 -17.77 14.13 -1.33
C GLU A 49 -16.44 13.40 -1.56
N ARG A 50 -16.43 12.05 -1.56
CA ARG A 50 -15.22 11.28 -1.86
C ARG A 50 -14.73 11.56 -3.28
N ALA A 51 -15.64 11.59 -4.24
CA ALA A 51 -15.31 11.91 -5.63
C ALA A 51 -14.75 13.33 -5.76
N THR A 52 -15.35 14.30 -5.08
CA THR A 52 -14.84 15.68 -5.06
C THR A 52 -13.44 15.74 -4.47
N ARG A 53 -13.15 15.05 -3.36
CA ARG A 53 -11.79 14.98 -2.80
C ARG A 53 -10.78 14.28 -3.73
N ALA A 54 -11.20 13.26 -4.47
CA ALA A 54 -10.34 12.62 -5.47
C ALA A 54 -10.02 13.59 -6.62
N LEU A 55 -11.00 14.35 -7.08
CA LEU A 55 -10.80 15.40 -8.09
C LEU A 55 -9.85 16.50 -7.58
N GLU A 56 -10.04 17.01 -6.36
CA GLU A 56 -9.15 18.04 -5.83
C GLU A 56 -7.70 17.53 -5.67
N ARG A 57 -7.48 16.30 -5.18
CA ARG A 57 -6.13 15.71 -5.16
C ARG A 57 -5.50 15.63 -6.55
N ALA A 58 -6.29 15.28 -7.57
CA ALA A 58 -5.79 15.19 -8.94
C ALA A 58 -5.46 16.59 -9.51
N LYS A 59 -6.28 17.60 -9.23
CA LYS A 59 -5.97 18.98 -9.59
C LYS A 59 -4.68 19.46 -8.93
N ASP A 60 -4.52 19.21 -7.63
CA ASP A 60 -3.35 19.62 -6.86
C ASP A 60 -2.08 18.97 -7.45
N LEU A 61 -2.15 17.69 -7.81
CA LEU A 61 -1.06 16.94 -8.44
C LEU A 61 -0.56 17.62 -9.74
N PHE A 62 -1.48 18.02 -10.62
CA PHE A 62 -1.12 18.58 -11.94
C PHE A 62 -0.98 20.10 -11.97
N SER A 63 -1.46 20.81 -10.94
CA SER A 63 -1.32 22.26 -10.81
C SER A 63 -0.04 22.69 -10.07
N ALA A 64 0.54 21.80 -9.25
CA ALA A 64 1.72 22.11 -8.45
C ALA A 64 3.00 22.06 -9.29
N LYS A 65 3.69 23.21 -9.45
CA LYS A 65 5.11 23.22 -9.85
C LYS A 65 5.97 22.78 -8.67
N ALA A 66 6.94 21.92 -8.90
CA ALA A 66 7.92 21.49 -7.90
C ALA A 66 8.65 22.72 -7.34
N SER A 67 8.48 22.97 -6.04
CA SER A 67 9.18 24.05 -5.33
C SER A 67 10.69 23.78 -5.33
N SER A 68 11.49 24.70 -5.87
CA SER A 68 12.96 24.68 -5.91
C SER A 68 13.61 25.00 -4.55
N SER A 69 13.16 24.40 -3.46
CA SER A 69 13.77 24.54 -2.13
C SER A 69 14.34 23.21 -1.66
N GLY A 70 15.39 22.76 -2.36
CA GLY A 70 16.34 21.79 -1.84
C GLY A 70 17.34 22.50 -0.96
N ASP A 71 17.02 22.67 0.33
CA ASP A 71 18.07 23.03 1.30
C ASP A 71 18.95 21.79 1.52
N GLY A 72 20.25 21.98 1.27
CA GLY A 72 21.26 20.93 1.12
C GLY A 72 21.70 20.27 2.43
N SER A 73 20.79 19.94 3.34
CA SER A 73 21.11 19.28 4.60
C SER A 73 20.06 18.25 5.05
N GLY A 74 19.92 17.18 4.27
CA GLY A 74 19.17 15.99 4.69
C GLY A 74 19.03 15.04 3.52
N GLY A 75 19.55 13.81 3.65
CA GLY A 75 19.63 12.82 2.57
C GLY A 75 18.40 12.83 1.66
N GLY A 76 18.62 13.20 0.40
CA GLY A 76 17.59 13.55 -0.57
C GLY A 76 16.52 12.47 -0.69
N ARG A 77 15.36 12.69 -0.06
CA ARG A 77 14.14 11.94 -0.32
C ARG A 77 13.49 12.58 -1.53
N ALA A 78 13.49 11.90 -2.67
CA ALA A 78 12.63 12.29 -3.77
C ALA A 78 11.17 12.26 -3.25
N ARG A 79 10.43 13.35 -3.44
CA ARG A 79 9.00 13.41 -3.18
C ARG A 79 8.30 12.52 -4.22
N LYS A 80 8.16 11.22 -3.96
CA LYS A 80 7.34 10.36 -4.82
C LYS A 80 5.87 10.64 -4.49
N GLN A 81 5.15 11.19 -5.45
CA GLN A 81 3.71 11.40 -5.36
C GLN A 81 3.04 10.16 -5.95
N ASP A 82 2.02 9.60 -5.28
CA ASP A 82 1.27 8.41 -5.74
C ASP A 82 0.35 8.75 -6.94
N ALA A 83 0.91 9.34 -8.01
CA ALA A 83 0.17 9.86 -9.15
C ALA A 83 -0.77 8.80 -9.76
N THR A 84 -0.27 7.58 -9.93
CA THR A 84 -1.06 6.43 -10.40
C THR A 84 -2.28 6.17 -9.53
N LEU A 85 -2.14 6.20 -8.19
CA LEU A 85 -3.27 6.01 -7.28
C LEU A 85 -4.23 7.21 -7.27
N VAL A 86 -3.71 8.44 -7.42
CA VAL A 86 -4.56 9.64 -7.55
C VAL A 86 -5.44 9.54 -8.81
N MET A 87 -4.85 9.15 -9.94
CA MET A 87 -5.57 8.94 -11.20
C MET A 87 -6.61 7.82 -11.10
N ARG A 88 -6.22 6.70 -10.49
CA ARG A 88 -7.10 5.56 -10.21
C ARG A 88 -8.29 5.94 -9.33
N ASP A 89 -8.07 6.68 -8.25
CA ASP A 89 -9.13 7.12 -7.34
C ASP A 89 -10.11 8.08 -8.02
N LEU A 90 -9.58 8.98 -8.87
CA LEU A 90 -10.41 9.87 -9.68
C LEU A 90 -11.25 9.07 -10.68
N PHE A 91 -10.65 8.09 -11.36
CA PHE A 91 -11.34 7.21 -12.29
C PHE A 91 -12.46 6.40 -11.62
N GLU A 92 -12.18 5.79 -10.45
CA GLU A 92 -13.15 5.01 -9.69
C GLU A 92 -14.37 5.86 -9.30
N SER A 93 -14.12 7.06 -8.78
CA SER A 93 -15.14 7.92 -8.20
C SER A 93 -15.83 8.87 -9.19
N ARG A 94 -15.34 8.95 -10.43
CA ARG A 94 -15.82 9.82 -11.52
C ARG A 94 -17.33 9.82 -11.71
N GLY A 95 -17.96 8.65 -11.54
CA GLY A 95 -19.41 8.47 -11.70
C GLY A 95 -20.25 9.29 -10.71
N ALA A 96 -19.71 9.66 -9.55
CA ALA A 96 -20.40 10.41 -8.50
C ALA A 96 -20.18 11.93 -8.57
N LEU A 97 -19.30 12.41 -9.46
CA LEU A 97 -19.05 13.84 -9.68
C LEU A 97 -20.24 14.54 -10.33
N SER A 98 -20.39 15.84 -10.07
CA SER A 98 -21.30 16.71 -10.82
C SER A 98 -20.94 16.71 -12.32
N PRO A 99 -21.85 17.11 -13.23
CA PRO A 99 -21.52 17.20 -14.65
C PRO A 99 -20.27 18.06 -14.93
N SER A 100 -20.16 19.24 -14.31
CA SER A 100 -18.98 20.12 -14.48
C SER A 100 -17.70 19.51 -13.93
N GLN A 101 -17.75 18.93 -12.73
CA GLN A 101 -16.60 18.25 -12.12
C GLN A 101 -16.17 17.02 -12.95
N ARG A 102 -17.13 16.31 -13.55
CA ARG A 102 -16.87 15.15 -14.40
C ARG A 102 -16.20 15.53 -15.70
N THR A 103 -16.57 16.65 -16.32
CA THR A 103 -15.85 17.19 -17.48
C THR A 103 -14.39 17.45 -17.12
N ILE A 104 -14.14 18.10 -15.99
CA ILE A 104 -12.78 18.34 -15.49
C ILE A 104 -12.03 17.02 -15.26
N ALA A 105 -12.66 16.05 -14.59
CA ALA A 105 -12.07 14.74 -14.36
C ALA A 105 -11.74 13.99 -15.66
N ASN A 106 -12.59 14.12 -16.69
CA ASN A 106 -12.33 13.52 -17.99
C ASN A 106 -11.11 14.12 -18.68
N HIS A 107 -10.87 15.43 -18.50
CA HIS A 107 -9.66 16.08 -19.02
C HIS A 107 -8.41 15.56 -18.31
N ILE A 108 -8.41 15.55 -16.97
CA ILE A 108 -7.26 15.03 -16.21
C ILE A 108 -6.96 13.56 -16.57
N LEU A 109 -7.99 12.73 -16.75
CA LEU A 109 -7.85 11.31 -17.11
C LEU A 109 -7.58 11.07 -18.61
N ALA A 110 -7.49 12.12 -19.42
CA ALA A 110 -7.30 12.00 -20.86
C ALA A 110 -5.88 11.52 -21.18
N ARG A 111 -5.71 10.89 -22.34
CA ARG A 111 -4.35 10.62 -22.85
C ARG A 111 -3.69 11.95 -23.21
N PRO A 112 -2.34 12.06 -23.18
CA PRO A 112 -1.66 13.25 -23.66
C PRO A 112 -2.02 13.63 -25.11
N THR A 113 -2.42 12.65 -25.93
CA THR A 113 -2.89 12.88 -27.32
C THR A 113 -4.34 13.33 -27.45
N ASP A 114 -5.14 13.19 -26.38
CA ASP A 114 -6.56 13.54 -26.38
C ASP A 114 -6.79 15.04 -26.06
N GLY A 115 -5.74 15.80 -25.68
CA GLY A 115 -5.87 17.16 -25.13
C GLY A 115 -4.93 18.21 -25.73
N ALA A 116 -5.32 18.89 -26.82
CA ALA A 116 -4.72 20.16 -27.23
C ALA A 116 -5.29 21.38 -26.44
N SER A 117 -6.30 21.15 -25.59
CA SER A 117 -7.01 22.17 -24.81
C SER A 117 -7.19 21.75 -23.34
N ASP A 118 -6.24 20.96 -22.82
CA ASP A 118 -6.27 20.50 -21.43
C ASP A 118 -6.07 21.68 -20.46
N PRO A 119 -7.04 21.98 -19.58
CA PRO A 119 -6.89 23.07 -18.60
C PRO A 119 -5.76 22.84 -17.59
N TYR A 120 -5.25 21.61 -17.45
CA TYR A 120 -4.15 21.27 -16.54
C TYR A 120 -2.80 21.15 -17.26
N GLY A 121 -2.76 21.30 -18.58
CA GLY A 121 -1.52 21.47 -19.35
C GLY A 121 -0.62 20.23 -19.41
N ASP A 122 -1.15 19.04 -19.14
CA ASP A 122 -0.53 17.71 -19.29
C ASP A 122 -0.82 17.03 -20.64
N GLY A 123 -1.72 17.63 -21.44
CA GLY A 123 -1.93 17.28 -22.83
C GLY A 123 -0.88 17.88 -23.77
N TYR A 124 -0.54 17.14 -24.83
CA TYR A 124 0.35 17.62 -25.88
C TYR A 124 -0.24 18.82 -26.62
N ARG A 125 0.53 19.91 -26.70
CA ARG A 125 0.12 21.14 -27.39
C ARG A 125 0.30 21.10 -28.90
N VAL A 126 0.98 20.07 -29.40
CA VAL A 126 1.27 19.87 -30.84
C VAL A 126 1.00 18.43 -31.23
N PRO A 127 0.80 18.13 -32.53
CA PRO A 127 0.56 16.76 -32.98
C PRO A 127 1.70 15.81 -32.59
N SER A 128 1.33 14.67 -32.00
CA SER A 128 2.30 13.65 -31.62
C SER A 128 2.79 12.83 -32.81
N LYS A 129 3.92 12.15 -32.59
CA LYS A 129 4.42 11.03 -33.38
C LYS A 129 4.32 9.77 -32.53
N LYS A 130 4.30 8.61 -33.19
CA LYS A 130 4.33 7.32 -32.49
C LYS A 130 5.25 6.31 -33.18
N LYS A 131 5.80 5.39 -32.38
CA LYS A 131 6.64 4.29 -32.84
C LYS A 131 6.27 3.05 -32.05
N CYS A 132 5.89 2.01 -32.78
CA CYS A 132 5.36 0.78 -32.21
C CYS A 132 6.28 -0.40 -32.52
N ALA A 133 6.57 -1.23 -31.53
CA ALA A 133 7.29 -2.49 -31.70
C ALA A 133 6.97 -3.44 -30.54
N GLY A 134 6.90 -4.73 -30.83
CA GLY A 134 6.55 -5.75 -29.84
C GLY A 134 5.18 -5.49 -29.22
N ASN A 135 5.13 -5.24 -27.91
CA ASN A 135 3.88 -5.04 -27.17
C ASN A 135 3.52 -3.57 -26.91
N PHE A 136 4.33 -2.61 -27.37
CA PHE A 136 4.15 -1.19 -27.03
C PHE A 136 4.13 -0.26 -28.24
N CYS A 137 3.48 0.88 -28.04
CA CYS A 137 3.66 2.11 -28.81
C CYS A 137 4.17 3.23 -27.89
N ILE A 138 5.29 3.85 -28.26
CA ILE A 138 5.74 5.09 -27.61
C ILE A 138 5.19 6.26 -28.42
N HIS A 139 4.53 7.19 -27.74
CA HIS A 139 4.03 8.46 -28.26
C HIS A 139 4.85 9.62 -27.71
N TRP A 140 5.13 10.62 -28.54
CA TRP A 140 5.90 11.81 -28.16
C TRP A 140 5.61 12.98 -29.11
N VAL A 141 5.97 14.20 -28.72
CA VAL A 141 5.95 15.37 -29.62
C VAL A 141 7.34 15.77 -30.07
N THR A 142 7.47 16.45 -31.21
CA THR A 142 8.77 16.85 -31.78
C THR A 142 9.22 18.26 -31.43
N SER A 143 8.40 19.00 -30.69
CA SER A 143 8.66 20.35 -30.20
C SER A 143 7.91 20.55 -28.88
N THR A 144 8.09 21.71 -28.23
CA THR A 144 7.65 22.02 -26.86
C THR A 144 8.44 21.29 -25.78
N ASP A 145 8.16 21.60 -24.52
CA ASP A 145 8.89 21.04 -23.38
C ASP A 145 8.68 19.52 -23.25
N ASP A 146 7.57 18.99 -23.76
CA ASP A 146 7.27 17.55 -23.80
C ASP A 146 8.15 16.75 -24.77
N ALA A 147 8.92 17.42 -25.63
CA ALA A 147 9.74 16.73 -26.62
C ALA A 147 10.86 15.94 -25.93
N PRO A 148 11.01 14.62 -26.19
CA PRO A 148 12.14 13.87 -25.69
C PRO A 148 13.44 14.37 -26.33
N PRO A 149 14.61 14.14 -25.70
CA PRO A 149 15.87 14.77 -26.10
C PRO A 149 16.36 14.28 -27.46
N SER A 150 15.89 13.13 -27.95
CA SER A 150 16.19 12.64 -29.30
C SER A 150 15.28 11.47 -29.73
N ARG A 151 15.25 11.18 -31.03
CA ARG A 151 14.65 9.93 -31.56
C ARG A 151 15.37 8.67 -31.09
N ALA A 152 16.66 8.78 -30.75
CA ALA A 152 17.43 7.68 -30.18
C ALA A 152 16.92 7.35 -28.77
N TRP A 153 16.60 8.36 -27.96
CA TRP A 153 15.96 8.21 -26.66
C TRP A 153 14.61 7.51 -26.77
N VAL A 154 13.73 7.95 -27.67
CA VAL A 154 12.44 7.27 -27.95
C VAL A 154 12.63 5.79 -28.27
N THR A 155 13.64 5.47 -29.09
CA THR A 155 13.96 4.08 -29.44
C THR A 155 14.49 3.30 -28.23
N ARG A 156 15.25 3.94 -27.33
CA ARG A 156 15.72 3.36 -26.07
C ARG A 156 14.54 3.06 -25.13
N MET A 157 13.60 3.99 -24.97
CA MET A 157 12.39 3.80 -24.17
C MET A 157 11.51 2.66 -24.71
N LEU A 158 11.33 2.56 -26.03
CA LEU A 158 10.59 1.45 -26.64
C LEU A 158 11.24 0.09 -26.39
N LYS A 159 12.58 0.02 -26.44
CA LYS A 159 13.34 -1.19 -26.10
C LYS A 159 13.21 -1.53 -24.61
N LEU A 160 13.29 -0.53 -23.75
CA LEU A 160 13.12 -0.64 -22.31
C LEU A 160 11.73 -1.23 -21.97
N MET A 161 10.65 -0.65 -22.48
CA MET A 161 9.29 -1.15 -22.20
C MET A 161 9.14 -2.61 -22.65
N ASN A 162 9.64 -2.98 -23.83
CA ASN A 162 9.60 -4.37 -24.27
C ASN A 162 10.46 -5.32 -23.41
N HIS A 163 11.56 -4.83 -22.82
CA HIS A 163 12.33 -5.59 -21.82
C HIS A 163 11.51 -5.82 -20.54
N VAL A 164 10.88 -4.77 -20.02
CA VAL A 164 9.98 -4.83 -18.85
C VAL A 164 8.87 -5.85 -19.09
N TRP A 165 8.17 -5.79 -20.23
CA TRP A 165 7.15 -6.78 -20.60
C TRP A 165 7.69 -8.21 -20.61
N LYS A 166 8.85 -8.43 -21.24
CA LYS A 166 9.47 -9.76 -21.28
C LYS A 166 9.74 -10.29 -19.87
N LYS A 167 10.08 -9.42 -18.91
CA LYS A 167 10.29 -9.84 -17.53
C LYS A 167 8.96 -10.09 -16.81
N GLU A 168 8.07 -9.11 -16.77
CA GLU A 168 6.85 -9.17 -15.95
C GLU A 168 5.82 -10.17 -16.50
N VAL A 169 5.48 -10.06 -17.78
CA VAL A 169 4.44 -10.91 -18.38
C VAL A 169 5.01 -12.28 -18.73
N ASN A 170 6.12 -12.34 -19.46
CA ASN A 170 6.56 -13.62 -20.04
C ASN A 170 7.37 -14.48 -19.05
N LYS A 171 8.27 -13.88 -18.26
CA LYS A 171 9.13 -14.65 -17.31
C LYS A 171 8.48 -14.82 -15.95
N LEU A 172 7.88 -13.77 -15.38
CA LEU A 172 7.20 -13.85 -14.09
C LEU A 172 5.76 -14.34 -14.21
N GLY A 173 5.19 -14.35 -15.42
CA GLY A 173 3.91 -14.98 -15.73
C GLY A 173 2.68 -14.14 -15.39
N TYR A 174 2.84 -12.85 -15.09
CA TYR A 174 1.70 -11.99 -14.77
C TYR A 174 0.77 -11.82 -15.98
N ARG A 175 -0.50 -11.53 -15.71
CA ARG A 175 -1.48 -11.27 -16.76
C ARG A 175 -1.06 -10.08 -17.62
N ARG A 176 -1.45 -10.11 -18.90
CA ARG A 176 -1.34 -8.94 -19.78
C ARG A 176 -2.27 -7.83 -19.26
N PRO A 177 -1.90 -6.55 -19.41
CA PRO A 177 -2.84 -5.45 -19.19
C PRO A 177 -4.12 -5.63 -20.04
N VAL A 178 -5.23 -5.08 -19.55
CA VAL A 178 -6.50 -5.10 -20.29
C VAL A 178 -6.33 -4.27 -21.56
N SER A 179 -6.75 -4.82 -22.70
CA SER A 179 -6.75 -4.11 -23.98
C SER A 179 -7.69 -2.91 -23.95
N ASP A 180 -7.25 -1.80 -24.53
CA ASP A 180 -8.00 -0.55 -24.69
C ASP A 180 -8.90 -0.52 -25.93
N GLY A 181 -8.85 -1.59 -26.75
CA GLY A 181 -9.60 -1.73 -27.99
C GLY A 181 -9.05 -0.91 -29.16
N GLY A 182 -7.73 -0.73 -29.24
CA GLY A 182 -7.08 -0.10 -30.39
C GLY A 182 -6.93 1.42 -30.26
N ARG A 183 -7.24 1.98 -29.07
CA ARG A 183 -6.96 3.39 -28.78
C ARG A 183 -5.45 3.63 -28.87
N GLY A 184 -5.03 4.85 -29.19
CA GLY A 184 -3.62 5.12 -29.59
C GLY A 184 -3.26 4.56 -30.98
N GLY A 185 -4.21 3.89 -31.63
CA GLY A 185 -4.23 3.55 -33.05
C GLY A 185 -3.65 2.18 -33.40
N ASN A 186 -3.60 1.24 -32.45
CA ASN A 186 -3.53 -0.23 -32.64
C ASN A 186 -3.66 -0.94 -31.28
N ASP A 187 -3.65 -2.28 -31.25
CA ASP A 187 -3.87 -3.09 -30.03
C ASP A 187 -2.66 -3.20 -29.08
N LYS A 188 -1.62 -2.37 -29.24
CA LYS A 188 -0.45 -2.38 -28.36
C LYS A 188 -0.65 -1.42 -27.19
N PHE A 189 0.05 -1.68 -26.10
CA PHE A 189 -0.03 -0.83 -24.92
C PHE A 189 0.64 0.53 -25.18
N ASP A 190 -0.04 1.62 -24.86
CA ASP A 190 0.45 2.97 -25.12
C ASP A 190 1.24 3.55 -23.94
N VAL A 191 2.40 4.11 -24.27
CA VAL A 191 3.22 4.89 -23.33
C VAL A 191 3.51 6.26 -23.96
N TYR A 192 3.30 7.32 -23.20
CA TYR A 192 3.53 8.69 -23.62
C TYR A 192 4.76 9.26 -22.93
N LEU A 193 5.59 10.02 -23.66
CA LEU A 193 6.70 10.77 -23.09
C LEU A 193 6.28 12.23 -22.96
N ALA A 194 6.30 12.79 -21.76
CA ALA A 194 5.88 14.17 -21.49
C ALA A 194 6.78 14.81 -20.42
N GLN A 195 6.86 16.13 -20.39
CA GLN A 195 7.58 16.83 -19.33
C GLN A 195 6.72 16.84 -18.08
N ILE A 196 7.10 16.04 -17.09
CA ILE A 196 6.38 15.88 -15.82
C ILE A 196 7.33 15.96 -14.60
N ALA A 197 8.65 16.05 -14.83
CA ALA A 197 9.65 16.25 -13.80
C ALA A 197 9.50 17.61 -13.11
N ASP A 198 8.96 18.62 -13.80
CA ASP A 198 8.62 19.92 -13.22
C ASP A 198 7.55 19.84 -12.12
N ARG A 199 6.78 18.76 -12.07
CA ARG A 199 5.82 18.40 -10.99
C ARG A 199 6.40 17.42 -9.98
N GLY A 200 7.65 16.99 -10.17
CA GLY A 200 8.31 15.96 -9.38
C GLY A 200 7.85 14.53 -9.69
N LEU A 201 7.22 14.30 -10.85
CA LEU A 201 6.73 12.99 -11.26
C LEU A 201 7.75 12.31 -12.17
N TYR A 202 8.08 11.06 -11.86
CA TYR A 202 8.91 10.22 -12.74
C TYR A 202 8.07 9.60 -13.86
N GLY A 203 6.84 9.23 -13.54
CA GLY A 203 5.88 8.57 -14.40
C GLY A 203 4.60 8.27 -13.63
N TYR A 204 3.56 7.85 -14.35
CA TYR A 204 2.33 7.34 -13.80
C TYR A 204 1.60 6.48 -14.83
N CYS A 205 0.66 5.65 -14.40
CA CYS A 205 -0.35 5.05 -15.27
C CYS A 205 -1.76 5.45 -14.83
N ALA A 206 -2.64 5.62 -15.81
CA ALA A 206 -4.03 5.99 -15.57
C ALA A 206 -4.97 4.91 -16.13
N PRO A 207 -5.94 4.43 -15.34
CA PRO A 207 -7.03 3.62 -15.89
C PRO A 207 -7.97 4.51 -16.71
N GLU A 208 -8.42 4.01 -17.86
CA GLU A 208 -9.22 4.80 -18.82
C GLU A 208 -10.62 4.22 -19.09
N ARG A 209 -10.75 2.90 -19.21
CA ARG A 209 -12.01 2.23 -19.55
C ARG A 209 -12.16 0.95 -18.75
N ARG A 210 -13.27 0.84 -18.01
CA ARG A 210 -13.64 -0.42 -17.38
C ARG A 210 -13.87 -1.46 -18.47
N LYS A 211 -13.34 -2.66 -18.26
CA LYS A 211 -13.53 -3.79 -19.18
C LYS A 211 -15.02 -4.17 -19.18
N PRO A 212 -15.70 -4.24 -20.34
CA PRO A 212 -17.11 -4.59 -20.39
C PRO A 212 -17.39 -5.93 -19.68
N GLY A 213 -18.35 -5.94 -18.76
CA GLY A 213 -18.72 -7.10 -17.95
C GLY A 213 -17.86 -7.33 -16.69
N PHE A 214 -16.91 -6.44 -16.38
CA PHE A 214 -16.06 -6.53 -15.21
C PHE A 214 -16.07 -5.19 -14.45
N GLU A 215 -16.40 -5.24 -13.17
CA GLU A 215 -16.48 -4.03 -12.34
C GLU A 215 -15.09 -3.44 -12.08
N TRP A 216 -14.14 -4.29 -11.70
CA TRP A 216 -12.85 -3.88 -11.13
C TRP A 216 -11.65 -4.07 -12.07
N LEU A 217 -11.90 -4.31 -13.36
CA LEU A 217 -10.86 -4.39 -14.37
C LEU A 217 -10.93 -3.19 -15.29
N ALA A 218 -9.79 -2.58 -15.59
CA ALA A 218 -9.70 -1.45 -16.52
C ALA A 218 -8.50 -1.57 -17.45
N SER A 219 -8.66 -1.10 -18.70
CA SER A 219 -7.52 -0.74 -19.53
C SER A 219 -6.89 0.54 -19.00
N GLY A 220 -5.67 0.81 -19.43
CA GLY A 220 -4.97 2.04 -19.08
C GLY A 220 -3.80 2.30 -20.01
N PHE A 221 -3.16 3.43 -19.78
CA PHE A 221 -1.94 3.86 -20.44
C PHE A 221 -0.96 4.38 -19.40
N CYS A 222 0.30 4.57 -19.80
CA CYS A 222 1.31 5.16 -18.92
C CYS A 222 1.93 6.42 -19.53
N VAL A 223 2.31 7.35 -18.67
CA VAL A 223 3.10 8.53 -19.02
C VAL A 223 4.40 8.43 -18.26
N LEU A 224 5.52 8.60 -18.97
CA LEU A 224 6.86 8.61 -18.41
C LEU A 224 7.48 9.98 -18.69
N ASP A 225 8.35 10.43 -17.80
CA ASP A 225 9.07 11.68 -18.02
C ASP A 225 9.90 11.61 -19.32
N ASN A 226 9.92 12.70 -20.07
CA ASN A 226 10.46 12.73 -21.42
C ASN A 226 11.98 12.59 -21.46
N ASP A 227 12.69 13.01 -20.40
CA ASP A 227 14.15 13.00 -20.35
C ASP A 227 14.78 12.60 -19.00
N TYR A 228 13.99 12.56 -17.92
CA TYR A 228 14.38 12.27 -16.54
C TYR A 228 15.49 13.19 -15.99
N VAL A 229 15.67 14.37 -16.57
CA VAL A 229 16.62 15.38 -16.09
C VAL A 229 16.11 15.99 -14.78
N GLY A 230 17.02 16.23 -13.84
CA GLY A 230 16.70 16.81 -12.53
C GLY A 230 16.39 15.78 -11.44
N PHE A 231 16.31 14.50 -11.77
CA PHE A 231 16.21 13.43 -10.78
C PHE A 231 17.59 13.01 -10.22
N PRO A 232 17.66 12.46 -9.00
CA PRO A 232 18.94 12.12 -8.36
C PRO A 232 19.76 11.03 -9.06
N ARG A 233 19.12 10.18 -9.87
CA ARG A 233 19.77 9.11 -10.64
C ARG A 233 19.98 9.52 -12.08
N SER A 234 20.86 8.79 -12.78
CA SER A 234 21.01 9.01 -14.22
C SER A 234 19.68 8.82 -14.94
N PRO A 235 19.40 9.59 -16.01
CA PRO A 235 18.14 9.50 -16.75
C PRO A 235 17.68 8.09 -17.07
N ILE A 236 18.59 7.23 -17.54
CA ILE A 236 18.20 5.85 -17.88
C ILE A 236 17.88 5.01 -16.65
N GLN A 237 18.61 5.16 -15.54
CA GLN A 237 18.32 4.38 -14.33
C GLN A 237 16.97 4.79 -13.73
N SER A 238 16.65 6.09 -13.76
CA SER A 238 15.33 6.61 -13.39
C SER A 238 14.24 6.03 -14.28
N ALA A 239 14.45 6.03 -15.60
CA ALA A 239 13.52 5.44 -16.56
C ALA A 239 13.33 3.93 -16.35
N GLU A 240 14.39 3.18 -16.06
CA GLU A 240 14.36 1.73 -15.87
C GLU A 240 13.46 1.33 -14.70
N VAL A 241 13.68 1.88 -13.51
CA VAL A 241 12.86 1.55 -12.33
C VAL A 241 11.43 2.07 -12.47
N THR A 242 11.25 3.26 -13.04
CA THR A 242 9.91 3.84 -13.26
C THR A 242 9.11 3.00 -14.25
N ALA A 243 9.71 2.57 -15.36
CA ALA A 243 9.04 1.74 -16.35
C ALA A 243 8.57 0.40 -15.76
N ALA A 244 9.38 -0.24 -14.91
CA ALA A 244 9.00 -1.48 -14.21
C ALA A 244 7.89 -1.23 -13.17
N HIS A 245 7.98 -0.14 -12.41
CA HIS A 245 7.00 0.22 -11.40
C HIS A 245 5.62 0.51 -12.04
N GLU A 246 5.60 1.44 -12.99
CA GLU A 246 4.37 1.94 -13.59
C GLU A 246 3.71 0.87 -14.48
N PHE A 247 4.48 0.15 -15.31
CA PHE A 247 3.87 -0.90 -16.13
C PHE A 247 3.25 -2.01 -15.27
N PHE A 248 3.81 -2.29 -14.09
CA PHE A 248 3.19 -3.24 -13.17
C PHE A 248 1.84 -2.75 -12.64
N HIS A 249 1.62 -1.44 -12.45
CA HIS A 249 0.28 -0.91 -12.18
C HIS A 249 -0.71 -1.18 -13.32
N ALA A 250 -0.29 -1.00 -14.57
CA ALA A 250 -1.14 -1.33 -15.72
C ALA A 250 -1.54 -2.82 -15.76
N ILE A 251 -0.64 -3.72 -15.31
CA ILE A 251 -0.95 -5.13 -15.07
C ILE A 251 -1.96 -5.30 -13.93
N GLN A 252 -1.72 -4.65 -12.79
CA GLN A 252 -2.57 -4.72 -11.60
C GLN A 252 -4.00 -4.23 -11.88
N PHE A 253 -4.20 -3.24 -12.76
CA PHE A 253 -5.53 -2.82 -13.21
C PHE A 253 -6.32 -3.95 -13.91
N GLY A 254 -5.63 -4.96 -14.44
CA GLY A 254 -6.22 -6.17 -15.00
C GLY A 254 -6.46 -7.31 -14.00
N TYR A 255 -6.02 -7.14 -12.75
CA TYR A 255 -6.35 -8.00 -11.62
C TYR A 255 -7.50 -7.41 -10.82
N ASP A 256 -7.29 -6.20 -10.31
CA ASP A 256 -8.24 -5.39 -9.55
C ASP A 256 -7.64 -3.97 -9.42
N PHE A 257 -8.19 -2.99 -10.14
CA PHE A 257 -7.74 -1.59 -9.98
C PHE A 257 -8.24 -0.97 -8.66
N GLY A 258 -9.25 -1.53 -8.01
CA GLY A 258 -9.82 -1.05 -6.75
C GLY A 258 -9.16 -1.65 -5.49
N GLU A 259 -8.16 -2.52 -5.65
CA GLU A 259 -7.49 -3.18 -4.53
C GLU A 259 -6.76 -2.17 -3.63
N ASP A 260 -6.46 -2.61 -2.41
CA ASP A 260 -5.86 -1.80 -1.36
C ASP A 260 -4.57 -1.09 -1.83
N PRO A 261 -4.51 0.26 -1.72
CA PRO A 261 -3.40 1.08 -2.22
C PRO A 261 -2.01 0.59 -1.84
N TRP A 262 -1.83 0.14 -0.59
CA TRP A 262 -0.52 -0.30 -0.13
C TRP A 262 -0.03 -1.56 -0.86
N LEU A 263 -0.93 -2.45 -1.30
CA LEU A 263 -0.56 -3.67 -2.02
C LEU A 263 -0.10 -3.34 -3.44
N LEU A 264 -0.82 -2.43 -4.11
CA LEU A 264 -0.45 -1.91 -5.43
C LEU A 264 0.97 -1.35 -5.39
N GLU A 265 1.23 -0.40 -4.49
CA GLU A 265 2.51 0.30 -4.37
C GLU A 265 3.64 -0.60 -3.89
N ALA A 266 3.44 -1.35 -2.79
CA ALA A 266 4.50 -2.19 -2.24
C ALA A 266 4.96 -3.28 -3.23
N THR A 267 4.03 -3.80 -4.06
CA THR A 267 4.39 -4.80 -5.07
C THR A 267 4.94 -4.20 -6.36
N ALA A 268 4.55 -2.96 -6.74
CA ALA A 268 5.20 -2.22 -7.81
C ALA A 268 6.65 -1.83 -7.44
N THR A 269 6.89 -1.37 -6.21
CA THR A 269 8.24 -1.11 -5.69
C THR A 269 9.08 -2.37 -5.53
N TRP A 270 8.46 -3.50 -5.23
CA TRP A 270 9.14 -4.80 -5.27
C TRP A 270 9.49 -5.22 -6.70
N MET A 271 8.67 -4.87 -7.70
CA MET A 271 8.91 -5.21 -9.10
C MET A 271 10.16 -4.53 -9.67
N GLU A 272 10.50 -3.33 -9.18
CA GLU A 272 11.75 -2.63 -9.54
C GLU A 272 12.98 -3.53 -9.38
N GLU A 273 13.14 -4.22 -8.25
CA GLU A 273 14.25 -5.17 -8.00
C GLU A 273 14.08 -6.50 -8.75
N ARG A 274 12.91 -6.79 -9.31
CA ARG A 274 12.71 -7.99 -10.15
C ARG A 274 13.14 -7.75 -11.58
N VAL A 275 13.00 -6.54 -12.08
CA VAL A 275 13.43 -6.18 -13.43
C VAL A 275 14.87 -5.66 -13.43
N PHE A 276 15.22 -4.79 -12.49
CA PHE A 276 16.49 -4.04 -12.44
C PHE A 276 17.20 -4.11 -11.07
N ASP A 277 17.56 -5.31 -10.63
CA ASP A 277 18.25 -5.62 -9.36
C ASP A 277 19.56 -4.82 -9.10
N GLY A 278 20.16 -4.25 -10.15
CA GLY A 278 21.40 -3.46 -10.02
C GLY A 278 21.21 -2.02 -9.58
N ILE A 279 20.00 -1.45 -9.70
CA ILE A 279 19.77 0.00 -9.53
C ILE A 279 19.52 0.37 -8.07
N ASN A 280 18.80 -0.50 -7.34
CA ASN A 280 18.55 -0.36 -5.91
C ASN A 280 17.82 0.94 -5.53
N ASP A 281 16.89 1.40 -6.38
CA ASP A 281 16.16 2.65 -6.15
C ASP A 281 15.24 2.57 -4.93
N ASN A 282 14.43 1.51 -4.85
CA ASN A 282 13.51 1.26 -3.77
C ASN A 282 14.13 1.24 -2.35
N ARG A 283 15.45 1.14 -2.23
CA ARG A 283 16.16 1.17 -0.95
C ARG A 283 16.05 2.53 -0.27
N GLN A 284 15.75 3.59 -1.02
CA GLN A 284 15.46 4.91 -0.43
C GLN A 284 14.26 4.90 0.52
N PHE A 285 13.33 3.94 0.36
CA PHE A 285 12.12 3.81 1.19
C PHE A 285 12.33 2.96 2.45
N LEU A 286 13.49 2.34 2.60
CA LEU A 286 13.84 1.52 3.76
C LEU A 286 13.64 2.22 5.11
N PRO A 287 13.96 3.53 5.30
CA PRO A 287 13.67 4.25 6.54
C PRO A 287 12.19 4.31 6.94
N SER A 288 11.26 4.10 6.01
CA SER A 288 9.81 4.06 6.26
C SER A 288 9.26 2.63 6.34
N SER A 289 10.07 1.61 6.04
CA SER A 289 9.68 0.20 6.06
C SER A 289 9.59 -0.39 7.47
N GLN A 290 8.98 -1.58 7.61
CA GLN A 290 9.01 -2.36 8.87
C GLN A 290 10.40 -2.88 9.27
N VAL A 291 11.46 -2.64 8.48
CA VAL A 291 12.85 -2.84 8.95
C VAL A 291 13.25 -1.71 9.91
N ALA A 292 12.83 -0.48 9.60
CA ALA A 292 13.14 0.72 10.37
C ALA A 292 12.04 1.08 11.37
N VAL A 293 10.76 0.84 11.04
CA VAL A 293 9.60 1.26 11.84
C VAL A 293 8.63 0.08 12.02
N PRO A 294 9.02 -0.97 12.76
CA PRO A 294 8.22 -2.20 12.90
C PRO A 294 6.90 -2.00 13.66
N GLU A 295 6.72 -0.84 14.30
CA GLU A 295 5.51 -0.45 15.04
C GLU A 295 4.42 0.19 14.16
N LYS A 296 4.71 0.48 12.89
CA LYS A 296 3.68 0.87 11.91
C LYS A 296 3.10 -0.38 11.25
N PRO A 297 1.76 -0.51 11.13
CA PRO A 297 1.13 -1.68 10.50
C PRO A 297 1.65 -1.92 9.08
N LEU A 298 1.80 -3.19 8.71
CA LEU A 298 2.34 -3.58 7.39
C LEU A 298 1.49 -3.04 6.24
N ASP A 299 0.17 -2.97 6.43
CA ASP A 299 -0.83 -2.57 5.44
C ASP A 299 -1.23 -1.10 5.54
N PHE A 300 -0.44 -0.28 6.25
CA PHE A 300 -0.68 1.15 6.33
C PHE A 300 -0.32 1.84 5.00
N PHE A 301 -1.29 2.56 4.45
CA PHE A 301 -1.10 3.45 3.31
C PHE A 301 -0.99 4.91 3.77
N ASN A 302 0.12 5.58 3.48
CA ASN A 302 0.27 6.98 3.83
C ASN A 302 -0.13 7.86 2.64
N SER A 303 -1.35 8.42 2.71
CA SER A 303 -1.92 9.27 1.66
C SER A 303 -1.39 10.72 1.69
N PHE A 304 -0.49 11.08 2.61
CA PHE A 304 0.08 12.41 2.70
C PHE A 304 1.36 12.52 1.87
N LEU A 305 1.62 13.72 1.32
CA LEU A 305 2.84 14.01 0.56
C LEU A 305 4.09 13.65 1.37
N GLY A 306 4.97 12.83 0.78
CA GLY A 306 6.17 12.33 1.44
C GLY A 306 5.97 11.05 2.28
N GLY A 307 4.78 10.44 2.22
CA GLY A 307 4.53 9.09 2.72
C GLY A 307 5.41 8.05 2.02
N GLY A 308 5.98 7.13 2.80
CA GLY A 308 6.97 6.17 2.30
C GLY A 308 6.70 4.72 2.73
N GLU A 309 5.67 4.50 3.55
CA GLU A 309 5.38 3.22 4.20
C GLU A 309 4.97 2.16 3.19
N GLN A 310 4.04 2.50 2.29
CA GLN A 310 3.58 1.60 1.23
C GLN A 310 4.74 1.17 0.32
N TYR A 311 5.60 2.12 -0.08
CA TYR A 311 6.79 1.83 -0.86
C TYR A 311 7.77 0.97 -0.06
N GLY A 312 8.11 1.38 1.17
CA GLY A 312 9.13 0.73 2.00
C GLY A 312 8.79 -0.71 2.37
N ASN A 313 7.51 -1.06 2.44
CA ASN A 313 7.08 -2.42 2.76
C ASN A 313 7.24 -3.42 1.59
N TRP A 314 7.84 -3.02 0.46
CA TRP A 314 8.36 -3.94 -0.57
C TRP A 314 9.21 -5.07 0.02
N VAL A 315 9.93 -4.79 1.12
CA VAL A 315 10.77 -5.74 1.85
C VAL A 315 10.01 -6.98 2.37
N PHE A 316 8.71 -6.87 2.61
CA PHE A 316 7.89 -8.02 2.97
C PHE A 316 7.74 -8.98 1.79
N PHE A 317 7.49 -8.46 0.60
CA PHE A 317 7.41 -9.25 -0.62
C PHE A 317 8.77 -9.81 -1.05
N GLU A 318 9.86 -9.08 -0.76
CA GLU A 318 11.23 -9.61 -0.88
C GLU A 318 11.43 -10.82 0.04
N PHE A 319 11.08 -10.70 1.32
CA PHE A 319 11.16 -11.80 2.27
C PHE A 319 10.36 -13.03 1.80
N LEU A 320 9.12 -12.83 1.32
CA LEU A 320 8.30 -13.91 0.81
C LEU A 320 8.93 -14.57 -0.43
N SER A 321 9.40 -13.75 -1.38
CA SER A 321 10.00 -14.21 -2.63
C SER A 321 11.26 -15.04 -2.38
N LYS A 322 12.12 -14.57 -1.48
CA LYS A 322 13.32 -15.32 -1.07
C LYS A 322 12.98 -16.67 -0.42
N LYS A 323 11.86 -16.74 0.30
CA LYS A 323 11.49 -17.90 1.10
C LYS A 323 10.67 -18.94 0.33
N PHE A 324 9.83 -18.50 -0.59
CA PHE A 324 8.84 -19.34 -1.27
C PHE A 324 8.93 -19.28 -2.81
N GLY A 325 9.89 -18.52 -3.34
CA GLY A 325 10.02 -18.21 -4.76
C GLY A 325 9.18 -17.00 -5.14
N THR A 326 9.62 -16.28 -6.19
CA THR A 326 9.01 -15.04 -6.68
C THR A 326 7.53 -15.19 -7.05
N ASN A 327 7.10 -16.40 -7.44
CA ASN A 327 5.71 -16.70 -7.80
C ASN A 327 4.70 -16.47 -6.64
N VAL A 328 5.16 -16.43 -5.38
CA VAL A 328 4.26 -16.16 -4.24
C VAL A 328 3.52 -14.83 -4.36
N VAL A 329 4.14 -13.80 -4.97
CA VAL A 329 3.51 -12.48 -5.16
C VAL A 329 2.41 -12.57 -6.22
N GLN A 330 2.64 -13.32 -7.30
CA GLN A 330 1.58 -13.59 -8.28
C GLN A 330 0.42 -14.40 -7.66
N GLN A 331 0.70 -15.37 -6.79
CA GLN A 331 -0.35 -16.11 -6.10
C GLN A 331 -1.22 -15.21 -5.20
N ILE A 332 -0.61 -14.22 -4.54
CA ILE A 332 -1.33 -13.19 -3.79
C ILE A 332 -2.25 -12.41 -4.74
N TRP A 333 -1.73 -11.90 -5.85
CA TRP A 333 -2.53 -11.18 -6.85
C TRP A 333 -3.66 -12.04 -7.45
N ASN A 334 -3.44 -13.33 -7.68
CA ASN A 334 -4.49 -14.26 -8.11
C ASN A 334 -5.58 -14.47 -7.04
N LYS A 335 -5.29 -14.26 -5.76
CA LYS A 335 -6.31 -14.24 -4.69
C LYS A 335 -7.03 -12.90 -4.57
N ALA A 336 -6.34 -11.81 -4.87
CA ALA A 336 -6.88 -10.45 -4.91
C ALA A 336 -7.75 -10.18 -6.13
N ALA A 337 -7.50 -10.87 -7.24
CA ALA A 337 -8.21 -10.71 -8.50
C ALA A 337 -9.74 -10.63 -8.37
N ALA A 338 -10.32 -9.65 -9.06
CA ALA A 338 -11.74 -9.30 -9.06
C ALA A 338 -12.42 -9.55 -10.42
N PHE A 339 -12.06 -10.67 -11.08
CA PHE A 339 -12.74 -11.18 -12.28
C PHE A 339 -13.63 -12.40 -11.95
N PRO A 340 -14.66 -12.70 -12.76
CA PRO A 340 -15.56 -13.83 -12.50
C PRO A 340 -14.79 -15.14 -12.23
N GLY A 341 -15.14 -15.80 -11.12
CA GLY A 341 -14.49 -17.03 -10.65
C GLY A 341 -13.20 -16.82 -9.85
N ALA A 342 -12.67 -15.59 -9.76
CA ALA A 342 -11.57 -15.26 -8.86
C ALA A 342 -12.06 -15.02 -7.42
N PRO A 343 -11.16 -15.07 -6.42
CA PRO A 343 -11.58 -15.02 -5.02
C PRO A 343 -11.93 -13.64 -4.47
N ASP A 344 -11.56 -12.54 -5.15
CA ASP A 344 -11.92 -11.16 -4.80
C ASP A 344 -11.62 -10.84 -3.31
N MET A 345 -10.38 -11.13 -2.90
CA MET A 345 -9.93 -10.94 -1.53
C MET A 345 -9.10 -9.68 -1.40
N TYR A 346 -9.56 -8.72 -0.59
CA TYR A 346 -8.71 -7.59 -0.17
C TYR A 346 -7.32 -8.03 0.33
N SER A 347 -6.34 -7.14 0.17
CA SER A 347 -4.90 -7.43 0.29
C SER A 347 -4.49 -8.36 1.43
N THR A 348 -4.80 -8.03 2.69
CA THR A 348 -4.38 -8.84 3.85
C THR A 348 -5.08 -10.18 3.92
N ARG A 349 -6.30 -10.31 3.38
CA ARG A 349 -6.97 -11.60 3.24
C ARG A 349 -6.35 -12.43 2.12
N ALA A 350 -5.99 -11.84 0.98
CA ALA A 350 -5.27 -12.51 -0.11
C ALA A 350 -3.91 -13.04 0.35
N ILE A 351 -3.13 -12.22 1.07
CA ILE A 351 -1.86 -12.61 1.68
C ILE A 351 -2.08 -13.75 2.68
N ALA A 352 -3.03 -13.62 3.60
CA ALA A 352 -3.28 -14.64 4.61
C ALA A 352 -3.74 -15.97 3.99
N ALA A 353 -4.56 -15.93 2.94
CA ALA A 353 -5.00 -17.10 2.21
C ALA A 353 -3.86 -17.80 1.49
N THR A 354 -2.99 -17.04 0.80
CA THR A 354 -1.81 -17.57 0.12
C THR A 354 -0.86 -18.24 1.10
N LEU A 355 -0.65 -17.64 2.28
CA LEU A 355 0.28 -18.18 3.27
C LEU A 355 -0.27 -19.35 4.08
N LYS A 356 -1.53 -19.78 3.89
CA LYS A 356 -2.08 -20.98 4.57
C LYS A 356 -1.26 -22.24 4.23
N SER A 357 -0.86 -22.42 2.97
CA SER A 357 0.02 -23.50 2.53
C SER A 357 1.45 -23.39 3.10
N HIS A 358 1.81 -22.22 3.64
CA HIS A 358 3.12 -21.90 4.19
C HIS A 358 3.13 -21.72 5.72
N LYS A 359 2.28 -22.50 6.42
CA LYS A 359 2.09 -22.49 7.90
C LYS A 359 1.37 -21.26 8.45
N GLY A 360 0.72 -20.49 7.58
CA GLY A 360 -0.17 -19.37 7.91
C GLY A 360 0.56 -18.04 8.12
N PHE A 361 -0.18 -16.95 7.87
CA PHE A 361 0.30 -15.57 8.01
C PHE A 361 1.00 -15.32 9.34
N LYS A 362 0.40 -15.71 10.46
CA LYS A 362 0.95 -15.50 11.81
C LYS A 362 2.38 -15.99 11.96
N ARG A 363 2.70 -17.18 11.45
CA ARG A 363 4.04 -17.76 11.56
C ARG A 363 5.00 -17.07 10.60
N VAL A 364 4.61 -16.90 9.35
CA VAL A 364 5.45 -16.29 8.31
C VAL A 364 5.79 -14.84 8.67
N TYR A 365 4.81 -14.08 9.11
CA TYR A 365 4.99 -12.68 9.54
C TYR A 365 5.91 -12.58 10.77
N SER A 366 5.83 -13.55 11.70
CA SER A 366 6.78 -13.59 12.83
C SER A 366 8.21 -13.88 12.40
N GLU A 367 8.39 -14.71 11.38
CA GLU A 367 9.70 -15.01 10.80
C GLU A 367 10.26 -13.79 10.03
N PHE A 368 9.40 -13.03 9.34
CA PHE A 368 9.76 -11.76 8.71
C PHE A 368 10.20 -10.71 9.74
N ALA A 369 9.38 -10.46 10.76
CA ALA A 369 9.71 -9.53 11.84
C ALA A 369 11.04 -9.89 12.53
N SER A 370 11.29 -11.18 12.76
CA SER A 370 12.57 -11.65 13.30
C SER A 370 13.73 -11.52 12.30
N ALA A 371 13.52 -11.70 10.99
CA ALA A 371 14.56 -11.53 9.99
C ALA A 371 15.03 -10.06 9.91
N ASN A 372 14.10 -9.12 10.08
CA ASN A 372 14.38 -7.68 10.11
C ASN A 372 15.27 -7.27 11.29
N THR A 373 15.46 -8.13 12.30
CA THR A 373 16.41 -7.84 13.38
C THR A 373 17.88 -7.99 12.94
N LEU A 374 18.14 -8.70 11.84
CA LEU A 374 19.50 -8.87 11.32
C LEU A 374 19.47 -8.89 9.78
N PRO A 375 19.14 -7.78 9.11
CA PRO A 375 18.93 -7.78 7.67
C PRO A 375 20.13 -8.32 6.89
N ALA A 376 21.35 -7.91 7.26
CA ALA A 376 22.63 -8.39 6.72
C ALA A 376 22.88 -9.90 6.81
N LYS A 377 22.02 -10.65 7.52
CA LYS A 377 22.10 -12.11 7.67
C LYS A 377 20.95 -12.83 6.98
N PHE A 378 19.86 -12.15 6.67
CA PHE A 378 18.64 -12.77 6.14
C PHE A 378 18.23 -12.27 4.75
N TYR A 379 18.75 -11.13 4.29
CA TYR A 379 18.59 -10.61 2.92
C TYR A 379 19.96 -10.61 2.22
N ALA A 380 20.00 -10.87 0.91
CA ALA A 380 21.27 -10.96 0.19
C ALA A 380 21.96 -9.58 0.15
N GLU A 381 21.15 -8.58 -0.11
CA GLU A 381 21.38 -7.14 -0.11
C GLU A 381 21.34 -6.49 1.29
N GLY A 382 20.99 -7.25 2.33
CA GLY A 382 20.74 -6.68 3.67
C GLY A 382 21.97 -6.04 4.32
N LYS A 383 23.19 -6.30 3.82
CA LYS A 383 24.41 -5.61 4.25
C LYS A 383 24.43 -4.14 3.83
N SER A 384 23.85 -3.82 2.69
CA SER A 384 23.82 -2.46 2.11
C SER A 384 22.64 -1.61 2.59
N TRP A 385 21.71 -2.18 3.36
CA TRP A 385 20.53 -1.44 3.82
C TRP A 385 20.86 -0.34 4.83
N ALA A 386 22.00 -0.41 5.52
CA ALA A 386 22.52 0.64 6.41
C ALA A 386 21.52 1.26 7.41
N ILE A 387 20.43 0.55 7.74
CA ILE A 387 19.43 1.04 8.69
C ILE A 387 19.83 0.63 10.11
N PRO A 388 20.00 1.58 11.04
CA PRO A 388 20.09 1.23 12.45
C PRO A 388 18.74 0.66 12.91
N ALA A 389 18.74 -0.59 13.36
CA ALA A 389 17.52 -1.19 13.87
C ALA A 389 17.14 -0.48 15.19
N PRO A 390 15.92 0.05 15.37
CA PRO A 390 15.57 0.86 16.54
C PRO A 390 15.79 0.13 17.87
N TRP A 391 15.54 -1.17 17.89
CA TRP A 391 15.71 -2.04 19.07
C TRP A 391 17.19 -2.35 19.39
N ALA A 392 18.14 -2.08 18.47
CA ALA A 392 19.56 -2.36 18.67
C ALA A 392 20.26 -1.33 19.58
N ALA A 393 19.64 -0.18 19.82
CA ALA A 393 20.21 0.90 20.63
C ALA A 393 20.35 0.53 22.11
N HIS A 394 19.52 -0.38 22.63
CA HIS A 394 19.45 -0.68 24.07
C HIS A 394 19.48 -2.19 24.38
N PRO A 395 20.63 -2.87 24.19
CA PRO A 395 20.75 -4.28 24.54
C PRO A 395 20.69 -4.52 26.05
N ILE A 396 19.89 -5.50 26.47
CA ILE A 396 19.79 -5.91 27.87
C ILE A 396 20.90 -6.92 28.16
N THR A 397 21.89 -6.55 28.98
CA THR A 397 23.00 -7.44 29.34
C THR A 397 22.77 -8.08 30.71
N LEU A 398 22.62 -9.41 30.74
CA LEU A 398 22.45 -10.17 31.98
C LEU A 398 23.78 -10.73 32.48
N THR A 399 23.93 -10.77 33.81
CA THR A 399 25.14 -11.22 34.52
C THR A 399 24.79 -12.28 35.57
N ARG A 400 25.79 -12.81 36.29
CA ARG A 400 25.53 -13.69 37.44
C ARG A 400 24.80 -12.98 38.58
N ALA A 401 25.02 -11.67 38.75
CA ALA A 401 24.38 -10.84 39.77
C ALA A 401 22.98 -10.37 39.29
N GLN A 402 22.89 -9.84 38.07
CA GLN A 402 21.64 -9.42 37.46
C GLN A 402 21.15 -10.46 36.45
N ARG A 403 20.41 -11.46 36.95
CA ARG A 403 19.94 -12.61 36.14
C ARG A 403 18.58 -12.38 35.46
N ARG A 404 17.91 -11.27 35.70
CA ARG A 404 16.53 -11.02 35.25
C ARG A 404 16.47 -9.70 34.50
N THR A 405 15.62 -9.66 33.47
CA THR A 405 15.30 -8.43 32.74
C THR A 405 14.27 -7.56 33.46
N GLY A 406 13.57 -8.11 34.47
CA GLY A 406 12.28 -7.57 34.89
C GLY A 406 11.19 -7.86 33.84
N THR A 407 10.00 -7.29 34.04
CA THR A 407 8.90 -7.36 33.07
C THR A 407 8.92 -6.11 32.22
N LEU A 408 9.15 -6.27 30.93
CA LEU A 408 9.07 -5.21 29.94
C LEU A 408 7.74 -5.33 29.20
N ALA A 409 7.11 -4.20 28.92
CA ALA A 409 5.83 -4.15 28.22
C ALA A 409 5.94 -3.27 26.97
N THR A 410 5.17 -3.62 25.95
CA THR A 410 4.96 -2.82 24.74
C THR A 410 3.52 -3.00 24.27
N SER A 411 3.01 -2.06 23.49
CA SER A 411 1.70 -2.15 22.86
C SER A 411 1.87 -2.26 21.35
N LEU A 412 1.22 -3.27 20.75
CA LEU A 412 1.33 -3.57 19.33
C LEU A 412 -0.02 -3.42 18.63
N LEU A 413 -0.06 -2.61 17.57
CA LEU A 413 -1.16 -2.57 16.60
C LEU A 413 -1.19 -3.86 15.77
N HIS A 414 -2.27 -4.11 15.05
CA HIS A 414 -2.32 -5.19 14.06
C HIS A 414 -1.15 -5.11 13.09
N MET A 415 -0.62 -6.27 12.69
CA MET A 415 0.48 -6.37 11.73
C MET A 415 1.70 -5.51 12.09
N THR A 416 2.07 -5.50 13.37
CA THR A 416 3.28 -4.85 13.89
C THR A 416 4.11 -5.80 14.75
N SER A 417 5.33 -5.37 15.05
CA SER A 417 6.23 -6.11 15.93
C SER A 417 7.12 -5.20 16.78
N TRP A 418 7.66 -5.78 17.85
CA TRP A 418 8.71 -5.16 18.65
C TRP A 418 9.73 -6.22 19.07
N SER A 419 11.00 -5.86 19.12
CA SER A 419 12.08 -6.80 19.44
C SER A 419 12.92 -6.34 20.63
N TYR A 420 13.41 -7.30 21.41
CA TYR A 420 14.40 -7.08 22.47
C TYR A 420 15.68 -7.85 22.16
N GLN A 421 16.85 -7.23 22.37
CA GLN A 421 18.14 -7.90 22.29
C GLN A 421 18.67 -8.19 23.70
N VAL A 422 18.85 -9.46 24.02
CA VAL A 422 19.39 -9.92 25.31
C VAL A 422 20.79 -10.51 25.11
N LYS A 423 21.77 -10.01 25.85
CA LYS A 423 23.18 -10.46 25.80
C LYS A 423 23.62 -11.03 27.14
N SER A 424 24.48 -12.03 27.11
CA SER A 424 25.14 -12.56 28.30
C SER A 424 26.47 -11.84 28.53
N SER A 425 26.83 -11.51 29.78
CA SER A 425 28.18 -11.01 30.09
C SER A 425 29.22 -12.14 30.20
N THR A 426 30.50 -11.77 30.35
CA THR A 426 31.61 -12.71 30.57
C THR A 426 31.42 -13.57 31.84
N SER A 427 30.66 -13.08 32.82
CA SER A 427 30.31 -13.86 34.01
C SER A 427 29.51 -15.14 33.67
N LEU A 428 28.79 -15.18 32.54
CA LEU A 428 27.97 -16.32 32.09
C LEU A 428 28.68 -17.17 31.01
N ARG A 429 29.99 -17.40 31.16
CA ARG A 429 30.81 -18.16 30.19
C ARG A 429 30.50 -19.66 30.09
N ASN A 430 30.10 -20.33 31.17
CA ASN A 430 29.89 -21.79 31.17
C ASN A 430 28.69 -22.20 30.28
N LYS A 431 28.75 -23.39 29.65
CA LYS A 431 27.70 -23.92 28.75
C LYS A 431 26.37 -24.22 29.45
N LYS A 432 26.37 -24.39 30.78
CA LYS A 432 25.16 -24.66 31.60
C LYS A 432 24.14 -23.51 31.62
N TRP A 433 24.56 -22.30 31.26
CA TRP A 433 23.69 -21.13 31.31
C TRP A 433 22.70 -21.09 30.14
N HIS A 434 21.43 -21.01 30.50
CA HIS A 434 20.30 -20.90 29.59
C HIS A 434 19.45 -19.67 29.95
N LEU A 435 18.74 -19.14 28.96
CA LEU A 435 17.79 -18.06 29.13
C LEU A 435 16.38 -18.66 29.03
N LYS A 436 15.63 -18.56 30.13
CA LYS A 436 14.19 -18.83 30.11
C LYS A 436 13.50 -17.52 29.72
N VAL A 437 12.84 -17.53 28.57
CA VAL A 437 12.04 -16.42 28.05
C VAL A 437 10.58 -16.72 28.33
N LYS A 438 9.85 -15.75 28.87
CA LYS A 438 8.41 -15.79 29.09
C LYS A 438 7.75 -14.63 28.35
N ILE A 439 6.61 -14.93 27.73
CA ILE A 439 5.79 -14.00 26.98
C ILE A 439 4.38 -14.05 27.54
N ASP A 440 3.80 -12.89 27.82
CA ASP A 440 2.37 -12.74 28.12
C ASP A 440 1.76 -11.80 27.07
N GLY A 441 1.03 -12.37 26.12
CA GLY A 441 0.34 -11.63 25.06
C GLY A 441 -1.18 -11.54 25.30
N PRO A 442 -1.92 -10.93 24.37
CA PRO A 442 -3.38 -11.02 24.35
C PRO A 442 -3.86 -12.46 24.09
N SER A 443 -5.16 -12.70 24.25
CA SER A 443 -5.80 -13.99 23.92
C SER A 443 -5.53 -14.46 22.48
N ALA A 444 -5.48 -15.77 22.28
CA ALA A 444 -5.08 -16.39 21.01
C ALA A 444 -5.90 -15.96 19.79
N PHE A 445 -7.18 -15.58 19.97
CA PHE A 445 -8.04 -15.10 18.87
C PHE A 445 -7.57 -13.76 18.27
N ARG A 446 -6.73 -13.00 18.98
CA ARG A 446 -6.09 -11.77 18.49
C ARG A 446 -4.76 -12.04 17.77
N SER A 447 -4.46 -13.31 17.49
CA SER A 447 -3.26 -13.75 16.79
C SER A 447 -1.92 -13.24 17.38
N PRO A 448 -1.71 -13.29 18.71
CA PRO A 448 -0.39 -13.02 19.27
C PRO A 448 0.62 -14.06 18.77
N ALA A 449 1.86 -13.62 18.57
CA ALA A 449 2.97 -14.52 18.30
C ALA A 449 4.27 -13.98 18.92
N ALA A 450 5.22 -14.89 19.13
CA ALA A 450 6.56 -14.53 19.53
C ALA A 450 7.58 -15.45 18.85
N PHE A 451 8.71 -14.86 18.47
CA PHE A 451 9.81 -15.55 17.80
C PHE A 451 11.12 -15.24 18.54
N VAL A 452 11.89 -16.28 18.83
CA VAL A 452 13.20 -16.16 19.47
C VAL A 452 14.28 -16.59 18.48
N LEU A 453 15.17 -15.65 18.16
CA LEU A 453 16.35 -15.90 17.35
C LEU A 453 17.59 -15.89 18.24
N VAL A 454 18.24 -17.04 18.37
CA VAL A 454 19.51 -17.18 19.08
C VAL A 454 20.65 -17.04 18.07
N GLN A 455 21.34 -15.92 18.10
CA GLN A 455 22.55 -15.74 17.32
C GLN A 455 23.71 -16.43 18.03
N LYS A 456 24.11 -17.60 17.53
CA LYS A 456 25.27 -18.32 18.02
C LYS A 456 26.55 -17.68 17.47
N ARG A 457 27.71 -18.07 18.01
CA ARG A 457 29.00 -17.70 17.43
C ARG A 457 29.10 -18.22 16.00
N HIS A 458 28.61 -19.43 15.79
CA HIS A 458 28.48 -20.12 14.50
C HIS A 458 27.01 -20.46 14.25
N GLY A 459 26.39 -19.79 13.29
CA GLY A 459 25.00 -20.01 12.89
C GLY A 459 23.94 -19.42 13.81
N PHE A 460 22.71 -19.89 13.64
CA PHE A 460 21.51 -19.40 14.32
C PHE A 460 20.65 -20.55 14.81
N GLU A 461 19.89 -20.32 15.87
CA GLU A 461 18.79 -21.19 16.28
C GLU A 461 17.50 -20.37 16.31
N LYS A 462 16.49 -20.86 15.62
CA LYS A 462 15.20 -20.20 15.41
C LYS A 462 14.12 -20.93 16.22
N ARG A 463 13.39 -20.23 17.07
CA ARG A 463 12.36 -20.81 17.95
C ARG A 463 11.08 -19.99 17.85
N TYR A 464 10.04 -20.60 17.29
CA TYR A 464 8.68 -20.08 17.44
C TYR A 464 8.19 -20.41 18.85
N VAL A 465 7.74 -19.40 19.60
CA VAL A 465 7.24 -19.60 20.97
C VAL A 465 5.79 -20.03 20.89
N HIS A 466 5.48 -21.21 21.41
CA HIS A 466 4.09 -21.66 21.52
C HIS A 466 3.38 -20.85 22.62
N LEU A 467 2.31 -20.15 22.24
CA LEU A 467 1.45 -19.39 23.16
C LEU A 467 0.14 -20.16 23.36
N ASN A 468 -0.29 -20.30 24.61
CA ASN A 468 -1.56 -20.94 24.94
C ASN A 468 -2.78 -20.03 24.60
N GLY A 469 -4.00 -20.51 24.85
CA GLY A 469 -5.23 -19.76 24.57
C GLY A 469 -5.32 -18.37 25.22
N LYS A 470 -4.63 -18.17 26.36
CA LYS A 470 -4.56 -16.89 27.08
C LYS A 470 -3.46 -15.96 26.56
N GLY A 471 -2.64 -16.41 25.59
CA GLY A 471 -1.52 -15.63 25.05
C GLY A 471 -0.19 -15.84 25.77
N ASN A 472 -0.13 -16.76 26.73
CA ASN A 472 1.06 -16.96 27.55
C ASN A 472 1.92 -18.08 26.97
N GLY A 473 3.24 -17.89 26.96
CA GLY A 473 4.17 -18.90 26.48
C GLY A 473 5.56 -18.75 27.09
N GLN A 474 6.35 -19.81 26.98
CA GLN A 474 7.73 -19.80 27.44
C GLN A 474 8.62 -20.66 26.54
N VAL A 475 9.90 -20.29 26.47
CA VAL A 475 10.93 -21.09 25.79
C VAL A 475 12.24 -20.98 26.55
N ILE A 476 13.04 -22.03 26.52
CA ILE A 476 14.38 -22.04 27.11
C ILE A 476 15.39 -22.17 25.97
N VAL A 477 16.35 -21.26 25.92
CA VAL A 477 17.39 -21.23 24.88
C VAL A 477 18.80 -21.19 25.48
N PRO A 478 19.82 -21.67 24.75
CA PRO A 478 21.21 -21.50 25.18
C PRO A 478 21.55 -20.03 25.41
N PHE A 479 22.35 -19.73 26.44
CA PHE A 479 22.71 -18.35 26.80
C PHE A 479 24.13 -18.18 27.34
N SER A 480 24.98 -19.16 27.07
CA SER A 480 26.40 -19.10 27.40
C SER A 480 27.15 -18.09 26.53
N ARG A 481 27.93 -17.19 27.14
CA ARG A 481 28.77 -16.20 26.42
C ARG A 481 29.79 -16.85 25.47
N LYS A 482 30.17 -18.10 25.74
CA LYS A 482 31.07 -18.89 24.88
C LYS A 482 30.40 -19.28 23.56
N LYS A 483 29.10 -19.59 23.56
CA LYS A 483 28.37 -20.09 22.38
C LYS A 483 27.44 -19.07 21.74
N VAL A 484 26.95 -18.09 22.48
CA VAL A 484 25.87 -17.18 22.06
C VAL A 484 26.38 -15.75 22.02
N LYS A 485 26.12 -15.06 20.91
CA LYS A 485 26.40 -13.64 20.70
C LYS A 485 25.29 -12.78 21.33
N ALA A 486 24.05 -13.10 20.99
CA ALA A 486 22.84 -12.44 21.49
C ALA A 486 21.62 -13.35 21.28
N VAL A 487 20.56 -13.10 22.04
CA VAL A 487 19.22 -13.64 21.84
C VAL A 487 18.29 -12.49 21.49
N TYR A 488 17.58 -12.59 20.39
CA TYR A 488 16.57 -11.62 19.96
C TYR A 488 15.20 -12.21 20.25
N VAL A 489 14.34 -11.47 20.92
CA VAL A 489 12.97 -11.86 21.24
C VAL A 489 12.04 -10.88 20.55
N THR A 490 11.34 -11.35 19.52
CA THR A 490 10.41 -10.56 18.72
C THR A 490 8.99 -10.89 19.11
N LEU A 491 8.24 -9.89 19.58
CA LEU A 491 6.81 -9.94 19.87
C LEU A 491 6.05 -9.44 18.64
N VAL A 492 4.95 -10.09 18.31
CA VAL A 492 4.24 -9.84 17.06
C VAL A 492 2.73 -9.87 17.31
N ASN A 493 2.05 -8.84 16.83
CA ASN A 493 0.62 -8.87 16.65
C ASN A 493 0.33 -9.17 15.18
N ALA A 494 -0.08 -10.40 14.89
CA ALA A 494 -0.37 -10.85 13.52
C ALA A 494 -1.87 -10.88 13.22
N SER A 495 -2.67 -10.05 13.90
CA SER A 495 -4.09 -9.94 13.59
C SER A 495 -4.29 -9.39 12.19
N THR A 496 -5.17 -10.02 11.41
CA THR A 496 -5.66 -9.54 10.11
C THR A 496 -7.18 -9.35 10.15
N ARG A 497 -7.72 -9.07 11.34
CA ARG A 497 -9.17 -8.94 11.56
C ARG A 497 -9.61 -7.50 11.38
N PHE A 498 -10.44 -7.27 10.37
CA PHE A 498 -10.96 -5.96 10.02
C PHE A 498 -12.48 -5.93 10.05
N LYS A 499 -13.03 -4.74 10.29
CA LYS A 499 -14.37 -4.36 9.84
C LYS A 499 -14.20 -3.47 8.62
N CYS A 500 -14.33 -4.05 7.43
CA CYS A 500 -14.17 -3.36 6.15
C CYS A 500 -15.27 -2.30 5.91
N ASN A 501 -14.98 -1.34 5.02
CA ASN A 501 -15.93 -0.34 4.53
C ASN A 501 -16.64 0.45 5.64
N ARG A 502 -15.92 0.77 6.72
CA ARG A 502 -16.44 1.59 7.82
C ARG A 502 -16.20 3.07 7.53
N LYS A 503 -17.08 3.94 8.04
CA LYS A 503 -16.94 5.40 7.94
C LYS A 503 -16.43 5.96 9.29
N PRO A 504 -15.47 6.91 9.29
CA PRO A 504 -14.66 7.33 8.13
C PRO A 504 -13.74 6.19 7.64
N PRO A 505 -13.39 6.16 6.34
CA PRO A 505 -12.46 5.16 5.80
C PRO A 505 -11.10 5.31 6.46
N SER A 506 -10.42 4.18 6.69
CA SER A 506 -9.07 4.15 7.25
C SER A 506 -8.04 3.84 6.18
N ASN A 507 -6.79 4.19 6.47
CA ASN A 507 -5.61 3.97 5.65
C ASN A 507 -5.06 2.52 5.73
N PHE A 508 -5.95 1.54 5.93
CA PHE A 508 -5.61 0.13 6.08
C PHE A 508 -6.38 -0.70 5.08
N SER A 509 -6.07 -2.00 5.04
CA SER A 509 -6.75 -2.95 4.16
C SER A 509 -8.27 -2.83 4.22
N CYS A 510 -8.92 -3.02 3.07
CA CYS A 510 -10.35 -2.94 2.82
C CYS A 510 -11.03 -1.66 3.35
N ASN A 511 -10.28 -0.55 3.40
CA ASN A 511 -10.69 0.70 4.05
C ASN A 511 -11.25 0.45 5.48
N GLY A 512 -10.70 -0.56 6.16
CA GLY A 512 -11.33 -1.22 7.28
C GLY A 512 -10.71 -0.90 8.63
N GLN A 513 -11.54 -0.89 9.67
CA GLN A 513 -11.08 -0.69 11.04
C GLN A 513 -10.49 -2.00 11.61
N PRO A 514 -9.20 -2.03 12.02
CA PRO A 514 -8.60 -3.17 12.69
C PRO A 514 -9.22 -3.36 14.08
N ILE A 515 -9.98 -4.45 14.27
CA ILE A 515 -10.79 -4.63 15.49
C ILE A 515 -9.96 -4.97 16.74
N ASP A 516 -8.69 -5.29 16.55
CA ASP A 516 -7.77 -5.61 17.63
C ASP A 516 -6.92 -4.44 18.13
N ASP A 517 -7.06 -3.25 17.56
CA ASP A 517 -6.24 -2.09 17.95
C ASP A 517 -6.86 -1.27 19.09
N GLY A 518 -8.11 -1.56 19.45
CA GLY A 518 -8.87 -0.77 20.41
C GLY A 518 -9.40 0.53 19.80
N ARG A 519 -10.25 1.25 20.56
CA ARG A 519 -10.97 2.44 20.06
C ARG A 519 -10.06 3.62 19.69
N ASN A 520 -8.87 3.71 20.29
CA ASN A 520 -7.93 4.83 20.10
C ASN A 520 -6.62 4.39 19.41
N PHE A 521 -6.62 3.24 18.71
CA PHE A 521 -5.41 2.69 18.08
C PHE A 521 -4.22 2.62 19.06
N VAL A 522 -4.49 2.12 20.27
CA VAL A 522 -3.46 1.94 21.32
C VAL A 522 -2.83 0.55 21.26
N GLY A 523 -3.35 -0.34 20.42
CA GLY A 523 -2.88 -1.71 20.26
C GLY A 523 -3.21 -2.63 21.43
N LYS A 524 -2.55 -3.79 21.46
CA LYS A 524 -2.62 -4.75 22.57
C LYS A 524 -1.32 -4.79 23.33
N LYS A 525 -1.42 -4.86 24.65
CA LYS A 525 -0.25 -5.01 25.53
C LYS A 525 0.34 -6.41 25.38
N TYR A 526 1.65 -6.46 25.17
CA TYR A 526 2.48 -7.64 25.27
C TYR A 526 3.50 -7.42 26.37
N LYS A 527 3.82 -8.47 27.12
CA LYS A 527 4.86 -8.46 28.13
C LYS A 527 5.93 -9.50 27.80
N PHE A 528 7.17 -9.12 28.04
CA PHE A 528 8.34 -9.96 27.93
C PHE A 528 9.09 -9.95 29.25
N SER A 529 9.51 -11.13 29.71
CA SER A 529 10.51 -11.25 30.75
C SER A 529 11.47 -12.39 30.44
N ALA A 530 12.71 -12.27 30.88
CA ALA A 530 13.68 -13.35 30.77
C ALA A 530 14.51 -13.49 32.04
N ASN A 531 14.85 -14.75 32.35
CA ASN A 531 15.66 -15.10 33.52
C ASN A 531 16.74 -16.13 33.16
N VAL A 532 17.96 -15.90 33.64
CA VAL A 532 19.08 -16.82 33.48
C VAL A 532 18.94 -17.99 34.45
N ILE A 533 19.01 -19.20 33.93
CA ILE A 533 18.93 -20.45 34.69
C ILE A 533 20.13 -21.35 34.39
N LYS A 534 20.39 -22.31 35.29
CA LYS A 534 21.30 -23.43 35.04
C LYS A 534 20.46 -24.61 34.49
N ARG A 535 20.96 -25.31 33.47
CA ARG A 535 20.56 -26.69 33.17
C ARG A 535 21.79 -27.59 33.34
N GLY A 536 21.57 -28.75 33.94
CA GLY A 536 22.58 -29.81 34.10
C GLY A 536 23.15 -30.23 32.77
#